data_AF-A0A7L3BG65-F1
#
_entry.id   AF-A0A7L3BG65-F1
#
_cell.length_a   1.000
_cell.length_b   1.000
_cell.length_c   1.000
_cell.angle_alpha   90.00
_cell.angle_beta   90.00
_cell.angle_gamma   90.00
#
_symmetry.space_group_name_H-M   'P 1'
#
loop_
_entity.id
_entity.type
_entity.pdbx_description
1 polymer ?
#
loop_
_entity_poly.entity_id
_entity_poly.type
_entity_poly.pdbx_seq_one_letter_code
_entity_poly.pdbx_strand_id
1 'polypeptide(L)'
;TNDNEAGNEWILPNRSFTDSMQEFTQSWQVNKCSLGQKKVKPCLITARQKACKVFFEESHSLLRNCFKVVDPEPFYSMCTQDTCESHELKAACRLAAAFVHLCNRNFVPLEVPPQ
;
A
#
# COMPACT_ATOMS: atom_id res chain seq x y z
N THR A 1 -14.93 0.16 -12.20
CA THR A 1 -16.09 -0.55 -12.82
C THR A 1 -15.98 -2.06 -12.72
N ASN A 2 -14.79 -2.64 -12.52
CA ASN A 2 -14.58 -4.10 -12.41
C ASN A 2 -15.04 -4.88 -13.66
N ASP A 3 -14.87 -4.24 -14.80
CA ASP A 3 -15.09 -4.76 -16.17
C ASP A 3 -13.79 -5.26 -16.82
N ASN A 4 -12.69 -5.26 -16.07
CA ASN A 4 -11.32 -5.54 -16.54
C ASN A 4 -10.77 -4.51 -17.55
N GLU A 5 -11.28 -3.28 -17.58
CA GLU A 5 -10.79 -2.20 -18.44
C GLU A 5 -10.04 -1.10 -17.66
N ALA A 6 -8.73 -1.28 -17.51
CA ALA A 6 -7.83 -0.37 -16.76
C ALA A 6 -7.80 1.11 -17.21
N GLY A 7 -8.42 1.44 -18.34
CA GLY A 7 -8.49 2.80 -18.88
C GLY A 7 -9.69 3.61 -18.39
N ASN A 8 -10.65 2.98 -17.69
CA ASN A 8 -11.93 3.59 -17.39
C ASN A 8 -12.23 3.68 -15.87
N GLU A 9 -11.26 3.33 -15.02
CA GLU A 9 -11.40 3.30 -13.56
C GLU A 9 -11.71 4.67 -12.97
N TRP A 10 -11.23 5.74 -13.61
CA TRP A 10 -11.40 7.11 -13.14
C TRP A 10 -12.69 7.74 -13.71
N ILE A 11 -13.77 6.97 -13.68
CA ILE A 11 -15.12 7.41 -14.04
C ILE A 11 -15.76 8.21 -12.90
N LEU A 12 -16.32 9.36 -13.23
CA LEU A 12 -17.03 10.24 -12.31
C LEU A 12 -18.52 9.83 -12.18
N PRO A 13 -19.26 10.28 -11.15
CA PRO A 13 -20.69 9.96 -10.98
C PRO A 13 -21.58 10.39 -12.15
N ASN A 14 -21.19 11.42 -12.89
CA ASN A 14 -21.85 11.89 -14.12
C ASN A 14 -21.46 11.07 -15.36
N ARG A 15 -20.66 10.01 -15.21
CA ARG A 15 -20.11 9.13 -16.25
C ARG A 15 -19.07 9.75 -17.18
N SER A 16 -18.57 10.96 -16.90
CA SER A 16 -17.37 11.45 -17.58
C SER A 16 -16.11 10.86 -16.95
N PHE A 17 -14.98 11.00 -17.65
CA PHE A 17 -13.68 10.56 -17.17
C PHE A 17 -12.87 11.76 -16.69
N THR A 18 -11.91 11.50 -15.79
CA THR A 18 -10.90 12.47 -15.37
C THR A 18 -9.52 11.82 -15.38
N ASP A 19 -8.48 12.62 -15.59
CA ASP A 19 -7.06 12.24 -15.42
C ASP A 19 -6.52 12.65 -14.04
N SER A 20 -7.38 13.17 -13.15
CA SER A 20 -7.01 13.64 -11.82
C SER A 20 -7.55 12.72 -10.73
N MET A 21 -6.64 12.03 -10.04
CA MET A 21 -6.96 11.23 -8.86
C MET A 21 -7.68 12.04 -7.78
N GLN A 22 -7.35 13.33 -7.65
CA GLN A 22 -7.96 14.22 -6.67
C GLN A 22 -9.39 14.58 -7.04
N GLU A 23 -9.65 14.88 -8.30
CA GLU A 23 -11.01 15.13 -8.82
C GLU A 23 -11.87 13.87 -8.70
N PHE A 24 -11.33 12.72 -9.12
CA PHE A 24 -12.00 11.43 -8.98
C PHE A 24 -12.43 11.19 -7.53
N THR A 25 -11.49 11.24 -6.59
CA THR A 25 -11.77 11.00 -5.16
C THR A 25 -12.78 12.00 -4.59
N GLN A 26 -12.73 13.27 -5.00
CA GLN A 26 -13.65 14.32 -4.55
C GLN A 26 -15.07 14.15 -5.09
N SER A 27 -15.22 13.70 -6.34
CA SER A 27 -16.52 13.54 -6.97
C SER A 27 -17.38 12.45 -6.30
N TRP A 28 -16.72 11.45 -5.70
CA TRP A 28 -17.36 10.31 -5.03
C TRP A 28 -17.61 10.53 -3.53
N GLN A 29 -17.41 11.73 -3.00
CA GLN A 29 -17.71 12.01 -1.60
C GLN A 29 -19.23 11.95 -1.32
N VAL A 30 -19.63 11.23 -0.28
CA VAL A 30 -21.06 11.13 0.13
C VAL A 30 -21.53 12.43 0.80
N ASN A 31 -20.65 13.07 1.56
CA ASN A 31 -20.91 14.34 2.24
C ASN A 31 -19.84 15.36 1.82
N LYS A 32 -20.14 16.65 1.96
CA LYS A 32 -19.14 17.71 1.73
C LYS A 32 -18.05 17.62 2.81
N CYS A 33 -16.92 17.03 2.45
CA CYS A 33 -15.74 16.97 3.29
C CYS A 33 -14.73 18.02 2.81
N SER A 34 -14.17 18.80 3.73
CA SER A 34 -13.00 19.62 3.41
C SER A 34 -11.78 18.69 3.37
N LEU A 35 -11.25 18.45 2.16
CA LEU A 35 -9.92 17.89 2.01
C LEU A 35 -8.93 18.92 2.57
N GLY A 36 -8.53 18.72 3.82
CA GLY A 36 -7.31 19.35 4.31
C GLY A 36 -6.19 18.85 3.41
N GLN A 37 -5.51 19.74 2.69
CA GLN A 37 -4.26 19.38 2.05
C GLN A 37 -3.33 18.85 3.14
N LYS A 38 -3.16 17.52 3.21
CA LYS A 38 -2.15 16.92 4.07
C LYS A 38 -0.82 17.41 3.52
N LYS A 39 -0.20 18.39 4.20
CA LYS A 39 1.18 18.74 3.94
C LYS A 39 1.99 17.46 4.17
N VAL A 40 2.54 16.91 3.09
CA VAL A 40 3.46 15.78 3.18
C VAL A 40 4.63 16.23 4.04
N LYS A 41 4.69 15.73 5.27
CA LYS A 41 5.81 16.04 6.16
C LYS A 41 7.02 15.27 5.64
N PRO A 42 8.19 15.92 5.49
CA PRO A 42 9.42 15.22 5.12
C PRO A 42 9.67 14.08 6.11
N CYS A 43 9.76 12.86 5.59
CA CYS A 43 10.04 11.71 6.42
C CYS A 43 11.53 11.61 6.70
N LEU A 44 11.95 11.84 7.95
CA LEU A 44 13.32 11.54 8.35
C LEU A 44 13.43 10.02 8.50
N ILE A 45 14.43 9.42 7.85
CA ILE A 45 14.73 7.99 7.95
C ILE A 45 15.00 7.67 9.42
N THR A 46 14.04 7.01 10.08
CA THR A 46 14.19 6.56 11.47
C THR A 46 14.51 5.07 11.51
N ALA A 47 14.99 4.59 12.67
CA ALA A 47 15.22 3.17 12.94
C ALA A 47 14.01 2.24 12.63
N ARG A 48 12.80 2.80 12.47
CA ARG A 48 11.57 2.04 12.17
C ARG A 48 11.36 1.70 10.70
N GLN A 49 11.96 2.47 9.77
CA GLN A 49 12.01 2.09 8.36
C GLN A 49 12.85 0.82 8.14
N LYS A 50 13.69 0.45 9.12
CA LYS A 50 14.43 -0.82 9.09
C LYS A 50 13.50 -2.02 8.97
N ALA A 51 12.33 -2.00 9.61
CA ALA A 51 11.36 -3.09 9.48
C ALA A 51 10.82 -3.22 8.04
N CYS A 52 10.57 -2.10 7.36
CA CYS A 52 10.17 -2.11 5.94
C CYS A 52 11.24 -2.72 5.05
N LYS A 53 12.52 -2.41 5.31
CA LYS A 53 13.66 -3.02 4.59
C LYS A 53 13.76 -4.52 4.84
N VAL A 54 13.67 -4.93 6.10
CA VAL A 54 13.69 -6.35 6.51
C VAL A 54 12.58 -7.14 5.81
N PHE A 55 11.37 -6.57 5.69
CA PHE A 55 10.26 -7.27 5.04
C PHE A 55 10.35 -7.27 3.52
N PHE A 56 10.67 -6.15 2.89
CA PHE A 56 10.41 -5.95 1.45
C PHE A 56 11.66 -5.76 0.58
N GLU A 57 12.85 -5.53 1.15
CA GLU A 57 14.07 -5.21 0.38
C GLU A 57 15.19 -6.23 0.61
N GLU A 58 15.42 -6.62 1.86
CA GLU A 58 16.59 -7.41 2.25
C GLU A 58 16.57 -8.83 1.68
N SER A 59 17.76 -9.36 1.37
CA SER A 59 17.95 -10.70 0.79
C SER A 59 17.54 -11.83 1.75
N HIS A 60 17.60 -11.57 3.05
CA HIS A 60 17.25 -12.51 4.11
C HIS A 60 15.81 -12.33 4.63
N SER A 61 14.99 -11.55 3.92
CA SER A 61 13.56 -11.44 4.24
C SER A 61 12.87 -12.81 4.22
N LEU A 62 12.03 -13.08 5.23
CA LEU A 62 11.16 -14.26 5.23
C LEU A 62 10.11 -14.21 4.10
N LEU A 63 9.85 -13.03 3.52
CA LEU A 63 8.92 -12.84 2.41
C LEU A 63 9.57 -13.05 1.04
N ARG A 64 10.90 -13.25 0.99
CA ARG A 64 11.70 -13.24 -0.24
C ARG A 64 11.22 -14.23 -1.30
N ASN A 65 10.74 -15.40 -0.88
CA ASN A 65 10.23 -16.43 -1.78
C ASN A 65 9.04 -15.95 -2.62
N CYS A 66 8.27 -14.99 -2.12
CA CYS A 66 7.09 -14.45 -2.76
C CYS A 66 7.38 -13.28 -3.71
N PHE A 67 8.58 -12.68 -3.66
CA PHE A 67 8.92 -11.51 -4.51
C PHE A 67 8.88 -11.82 -6.01
N LYS A 68 8.90 -13.10 -6.39
CA LYS A 68 8.79 -13.55 -7.79
C LYS A 68 7.36 -13.48 -8.33
N VAL A 69 6.36 -13.45 -7.45
CA VAL A 69 4.93 -13.53 -7.81
C VAL A 69 4.14 -12.33 -7.32
N VAL A 70 4.67 -11.57 -6.36
CA VAL A 70 4.11 -10.31 -5.88
C VAL A 70 5.24 -9.28 -5.87
N ASP A 71 5.01 -8.13 -6.51
CA ASP A 71 5.96 -7.01 -6.51
C ASP A 71 6.07 -6.39 -5.10
N PRO A 72 7.24 -6.40 -4.47
CA PRO A 72 7.43 -5.81 -3.14
C PRO A 72 7.53 -4.28 -3.15
N GLU A 73 7.79 -3.63 -4.29
CA GLU A 73 8.05 -2.19 -4.36
C GLU A 73 6.87 -1.33 -3.82
N PRO A 74 5.60 -1.58 -4.22
CA PRO A 74 4.48 -0.80 -3.72
C PRO A 74 4.29 -0.93 -2.20
N PHE A 75 4.60 -2.12 -1.65
CA PHE A 75 4.51 -2.39 -0.22
C PHE A 75 5.63 -1.71 0.56
N TYR A 76 6.84 -1.70 0.01
CA TYR A 76 7.97 -0.98 0.61
C TYR A 76 7.70 0.52 0.66
N SER A 77 7.28 1.11 -0.47
CA SER A 77 6.95 2.54 -0.59
C SER A 77 5.86 2.93 0.43
N MET A 78 4.75 2.18 0.47
CA MET A 78 3.67 2.41 1.43
C MET A 78 4.12 2.20 2.89
N CYS A 79 4.97 1.20 3.17
CA CYS A 79 5.48 0.95 4.52
C CYS A 79 6.32 2.12 5.04
N THR A 80 7.21 2.66 4.20
CA THR A 80 8.05 3.79 4.59
C THR A 80 7.25 5.07 4.82
N GLN A 81 6.15 5.25 4.09
CA GLN A 81 5.22 6.37 4.28
C GLN A 81 4.35 6.21 5.55
N ASP A 82 3.75 5.04 5.77
CA ASP A 82 2.85 4.79 6.92
C ASP A 82 3.58 4.77 8.27
N THR A 83 4.80 4.23 8.28
CA THR A 83 5.68 4.27 9.47
C THR A 83 6.26 5.66 9.74
N CYS A 84 6.02 6.61 8.82
CA CYS A 84 6.33 8.01 9.03
C CYS A 84 5.19 8.78 9.71
N GLU A 85 3.96 8.52 9.29
CA GLU A 85 2.76 9.15 9.86
C GLU A 85 2.41 8.54 11.24
N SER A 86 2.74 7.27 11.45
CA SER A 86 2.51 6.56 12.72
C SER A 86 3.83 6.11 13.34
N HIS A 87 3.99 6.31 14.64
CA HIS A 87 5.18 5.85 15.37
C HIS A 87 5.24 4.31 15.57
N GLU A 88 4.39 3.54 14.89
CA GLU A 88 4.12 2.14 15.24
C GLU A 88 4.64 1.13 14.20
N LEU A 89 5.37 0.11 14.70
CA LEU A 89 5.66 -1.14 13.98
C LEU A 89 4.40 -1.82 13.42
N LYS A 90 3.24 -1.55 14.03
CA LYS A 90 1.95 -2.10 13.64
C LYS A 90 1.59 -1.82 12.17
N ALA A 91 2.01 -0.68 11.61
CA ALA A 91 1.79 -0.39 10.19
C ALA A 91 2.58 -1.33 9.27
N ALA A 92 3.88 -1.52 9.56
CA ALA A 92 4.71 -2.47 8.83
C ALA A 92 4.17 -3.91 8.93
N CYS A 93 3.71 -4.33 10.11
CA CYS A 93 3.11 -5.67 10.29
C CYS A 93 1.81 -5.84 9.49
N ARG A 94 0.94 -4.81 9.41
CA ARG A 94 -0.27 -4.88 8.58
C ARG A 94 0.06 -5.07 7.10
N LEU A 95 1.06 -4.35 6.61
CA LEU A 95 1.51 -4.47 5.22
C LEU A 95 2.16 -5.83 4.96
N ALA A 96 2.97 -6.34 5.89
CA ALA A 96 3.53 -7.68 5.80
C ALA A 96 2.43 -8.75 5.76
N ALA A 97 1.39 -8.62 6.59
CA ALA A 97 0.24 -9.54 6.58
C ALA A 97 -0.53 -9.49 5.25
N ALA A 98 -0.73 -8.30 4.68
CA ALA A 98 -1.35 -8.15 3.36
C ALA A 98 -0.48 -8.78 2.25
N PHE A 99 0.84 -8.62 2.33
CA PHE A 99 1.78 -9.26 1.41
C PHE A 99 1.69 -10.78 1.49
N VAL A 100 1.75 -11.35 2.70
CA VAL A 100 1.58 -12.80 2.96
C VAL A 100 0.26 -13.31 2.39
N HIS A 101 -0.83 -12.54 2.52
CA HIS A 101 -2.11 -12.90 1.94
C HIS A 101 -2.04 -13.03 0.40
N LEU A 102 -1.37 -12.09 -0.28
CA LEU A 102 -1.15 -12.18 -1.73
C LEU A 102 -0.23 -13.35 -2.11
N CYS A 103 0.78 -13.64 -1.31
CA CYS A 103 1.65 -14.81 -1.51
C CYS A 103 0.86 -16.10 -1.49
N ASN A 104 -0.02 -16.26 -0.51
CA ASN A 104 -0.90 -17.42 -0.40
C ASN A 104 -1.86 -17.54 -1.60
N ARG A 105 -2.40 -16.41 -2.09
CA ARG A 105 -3.25 -16.39 -3.31
C ARG A 105 -2.49 -16.78 -4.58
N ASN A 106 -1.17 -16.57 -4.60
CA ASN A 106 -0.26 -16.99 -5.66
C ASN A 106 0.41 -18.35 -5.37
N PHE A 107 -0.11 -19.12 -4.41
CA PHE A 107 0.37 -20.46 -4.05
C PHE A 107 1.83 -20.52 -3.59
N VAL A 108 2.33 -19.44 -2.98
CA VAL A 108 3.63 -19.39 -2.30
C VAL A 108 3.38 -19.27 -0.79
N PRO A 109 3.10 -20.38 -0.08
CA PRO A 109 2.89 -20.34 1.36
C PRO A 109 4.19 -19.94 2.05
N LEU A 110 4.08 -18.95 2.94
CA LEU A 110 5.18 -18.50 3.79
C LEU A 110 4.94 -19.04 5.20
N GLU A 111 5.99 -19.56 5.83
CA GLU A 111 5.93 -19.93 7.24
C GLU A 111 5.79 -18.66 8.09
N VAL A 112 4.63 -18.46 8.70
CA VAL A 112 4.39 -17.39 9.66
C VAL A 112 4.64 -17.96 11.05
N PRO A 113 5.54 -17.38 11.87
CA PRO A 113 5.72 -17.83 13.25
C PRO A 113 4.39 -17.78 14.01
N PRO A 114 4.11 -18.75 14.89
CA PRO A 114 2.91 -18.70 15.73
C PRO A 114 2.91 -17.42 16.59
N GLN A 115 1.74 -16.80 16.71
CA GLN A 115 1.50 -15.54 17.45
C GLN A 115 1.49 -15.76 18.96
#